data_AF-A0A258GZJ8-F1
#
_entry.id   AF-A0A258GZJ8-F1
#
_cell.length_a   1.000
_cell.length_b   1.000
_cell.length_c   1.000
_cell.angle_alpha   90.00
_cell.angle_beta   90.00
_cell.angle_gamma   90.00
#
_symmetry.space_group_name_H-M   'P 1'
#
loop_
_entity.id
_entity.type
_entity.pdbx_description
1 polymer ?
#
loop_
_entity_poly.entity_id
_entity_poly.type
_entity_poly.pdbx_seq_one_letter_code
_entity_poly.pdbx_strand_id
1 'polypeptide(L)'
;MKRILAAFALAALLALPAAADTLAQQIQTEASRLLLQVKSAEAAANAKPSARPAPLSPALVADLQRFGLAAVRLSGEIDKAGGPKDLRCIFRGMAAETDNQLKAASGATNGAAQAKALSRLNHMLSDAVLIAPAVGGPAQVRAAANARSAAAQQCEISRDF
;
A
#
# COMPACT_ATOMS: atom_id res chain seq x y z
N MET A 1 -7.43 72.01 -2.80
CA MET A 1 -6.83 71.61 -1.50
C MET A 1 -6.88 70.10 -1.37
N LYS A 2 -5.72 69.49 -1.02
CA LYS A 2 -5.45 68.23 -0.28
C LYS A 2 -6.47 67.07 -0.44
N ARG A 3 -6.14 66.04 -1.24
CA ARG A 3 -5.49 64.76 -0.84
C ARG A 3 -6.32 63.93 0.15
N ILE A 4 -6.91 62.81 -0.30
CA ILE A 4 -6.83 61.51 0.41
C ILE A 4 -6.81 60.39 -0.66
N LEU A 5 -5.62 59.83 -0.84
CA LEU A 5 -5.37 58.50 -1.41
C LEU A 5 -5.69 57.49 -0.30
N ALA A 6 -6.54 56.50 -0.53
CA ALA A 6 -6.68 55.34 0.34
C ALA A 6 -6.49 54.08 -0.51
N ALA A 7 -5.40 53.38 -0.18
CA ALA A 7 -4.85 52.25 -0.89
C ALA A 7 -5.81 51.05 -0.93
N PHE A 8 -6.07 50.53 -2.12
CA PHE A 8 -6.54 49.17 -2.33
C PHE A 8 -5.36 48.23 -2.02
N ALA A 9 -5.24 47.80 -0.77
CA ALA A 9 -4.40 46.66 -0.41
C ALA A 9 -5.12 45.38 -0.85
N LEU A 10 -4.85 44.96 -2.09
CA LEU A 10 -5.27 43.68 -2.63
C LEU A 10 -4.53 42.58 -1.87
N ALA A 11 -5.18 41.97 -0.88
CA ALA A 11 -4.66 40.82 -0.17
C ALA A 11 -4.58 39.63 -1.14
N ALA A 12 -3.39 39.41 -1.70
CA ALA A 12 -3.03 38.18 -2.37
C ALA A 12 -3.00 37.05 -1.33
N LEU A 13 -4.14 36.38 -1.14
CA LEU A 13 -4.22 35.07 -0.51
C LEU A 13 -3.32 34.12 -1.31
N LEU A 14 -2.14 33.83 -0.76
CA LEU A 14 -1.25 32.78 -1.21
C LEU A 14 -2.02 31.44 -1.12
N ALA A 15 -2.54 30.99 -2.26
CA ALA A 15 -2.97 29.60 -2.43
C ALA A 15 -1.72 28.71 -2.39
N LEU A 16 -1.30 28.32 -1.18
CA LEU A 16 -0.38 27.21 -1.01
C LEU A 16 -1.05 25.98 -1.63
N PRO A 17 -0.45 25.31 -2.62
CA PRO A 17 -0.99 24.05 -3.09
C PRO A 17 -0.97 23.10 -1.90
N ALA A 18 -2.15 22.69 -1.42
CA ALA A 18 -2.25 21.52 -0.57
C ALA A 18 -1.61 20.38 -1.37
N ALA A 19 -0.42 19.93 -0.95
CA ALA A 19 0.19 18.77 -1.55
C ALA A 19 -0.78 17.60 -1.34
N ALA A 20 -1.52 17.24 -2.38
CA ALA A 20 -2.42 16.10 -2.31
C ALA A 20 -1.55 14.87 -2.05
N ASP A 21 -1.80 14.17 -0.93
CA ASP A 21 -1.09 12.94 -0.61
C ASP A 21 -1.19 11.98 -1.80
N THR A 22 -0.04 11.56 -2.31
CA THR A 22 0.02 10.59 -3.40
C THR A 22 -0.55 9.26 -2.94
N LEU A 23 -1.04 8.44 -3.87
CA LEU A 23 -1.53 7.10 -3.53
C LEU A 23 -0.46 6.24 -2.83
N ALA A 24 0.80 6.43 -3.19
CA ALA A 24 1.94 5.79 -2.55
C ALA A 24 2.06 6.17 -1.06
N GLN A 25 1.96 7.47 -0.73
CA GLN A 25 1.99 7.94 0.66
C GLN A 25 0.78 7.44 1.47
N GLN A 26 -0.40 7.38 0.84
CA GLN A 26 -1.60 6.81 1.45
C GLN A 26 -1.40 5.32 1.78
N ILE A 27 -0.85 4.54 0.86
CA ILE A 27 -0.51 3.12 1.07
C ILE A 27 0.51 2.94 2.18
N GLN A 28 1.57 3.76 2.23
CA GLN A 28 2.57 3.71 3.29
C GLN A 28 1.96 3.94 4.68
N THR A 29 1.14 5.00 4.79
CA THR A 29 0.47 5.39 6.04
C THR A 29 -0.49 4.30 6.49
N GLU A 30 -1.28 3.78 5.56
CA GLU A 30 -2.25 2.74 5.84
C GLU A 30 -1.59 1.41 6.23
N ALA A 31 -0.50 1.03 5.55
CA ALA A 31 0.29 -0.14 5.90
C ALA A 31 0.85 -0.05 7.32
N SER A 32 1.37 1.13 7.70
CA SER A 32 1.90 1.38 9.05
C SER A 32 0.82 1.22 10.13
N ARG A 33 -0.38 1.72 9.87
CA ARG A 33 -1.54 1.58 10.76
C ARG A 33 -1.99 0.12 10.88
N LEU A 34 -2.11 -0.56 9.74
CA LEU A 34 -2.54 -1.96 9.66
C LEU A 34 -1.55 -2.91 10.34
N LEU A 35 -0.24 -2.64 10.27
CA LEU A 35 0.79 -3.43 10.96
C LEU A 35 0.51 -3.58 12.45
N LEU A 36 0.10 -2.50 13.13
CA LEU A 36 -0.20 -2.55 14.55
C LEU A 36 -1.39 -3.47 14.86
N GLN A 37 -2.43 -3.41 14.02
CA GLN A 37 -3.63 -4.22 14.20
C GLN A 37 -3.38 -5.69 13.88
N VAL A 38 -2.65 -5.97 12.79
CA VAL A 38 -2.28 -7.34 12.40
C VAL A 38 -1.38 -7.97 13.45
N LYS A 39 -0.38 -7.24 13.99
CA LYS A 39 0.48 -7.75 15.08
C LYS A 39 -0.31 -8.07 16.35
N SER A 40 -1.28 -7.23 16.69
CA SER A 40 -2.16 -7.48 17.84
C SER A 40 -3.00 -8.75 17.65
N ALA A 41 -3.61 -8.91 16.46
CA ALA A 41 -4.35 -10.11 16.13
C ALA A 41 -3.47 -11.36 16.09
N GLU A 42 -2.24 -11.25 15.55
CA GLU A 42 -1.26 -12.33 15.49
C GLU A 42 -0.86 -12.79 16.89
N ALA A 43 -0.59 -11.86 17.81
CA ALA A 43 -0.28 -12.16 19.20
C ALA A 43 -1.44 -12.86 19.91
N ALA A 44 -2.67 -12.40 19.70
CA ALA A 44 -3.87 -13.02 20.27
C ALA A 44 -4.07 -14.48 19.79
N ALA A 45 -3.82 -14.73 18.50
CA ALA A 45 -3.87 -16.07 17.93
C ALA A 45 -2.76 -16.98 18.47
N ASN A 46 -1.54 -16.46 18.58
CA ASN A 46 -0.38 -17.17 19.13
C ASN A 46 -0.53 -17.51 20.62
N ALA A 47 -1.29 -16.73 21.38
CA ALA A 47 -1.53 -17.03 22.80
C ALA A 47 -2.36 -18.31 23.01
N LYS A 48 -3.11 -18.76 22.00
CA LYS A 48 -3.98 -19.96 22.07
C LYS A 48 -3.88 -20.78 20.77
N PRO A 49 -2.71 -21.37 20.46
CA PRO A 49 -2.43 -21.92 19.13
C PRO A 49 -3.32 -23.11 18.74
N SER A 50 -3.72 -23.94 19.71
CA SER A 50 -4.57 -25.11 19.47
C SER A 50 -6.07 -24.82 19.56
N ALA A 51 -6.47 -23.66 20.08
CA ALA A 51 -7.87 -23.29 20.23
C ALA A 51 -8.42 -22.73 18.92
N ARG A 52 -9.75 -22.80 18.74
CA ARG A 52 -10.41 -22.04 17.67
C ARG A 52 -10.12 -20.56 17.86
N PRO A 53 -9.61 -19.85 16.84
CA PRO A 53 -9.24 -18.45 16.99
C PRO A 53 -10.48 -17.58 17.14
N ALA A 54 -10.30 -16.42 17.78
CA ALA A 54 -11.31 -15.38 17.71
C ALA A 54 -11.45 -14.90 16.25
N PRO A 55 -12.67 -14.56 15.79
CA PRO A 55 -12.84 -13.91 14.50
C PRO A 55 -12.04 -12.60 14.46
N LEU A 56 -11.47 -12.28 13.30
CA LEU A 56 -10.91 -10.95 13.07
C LEU A 56 -12.01 -9.89 13.18
N SER A 57 -11.65 -8.69 13.63
CA SER A 57 -12.62 -7.60 13.70
C SER A 57 -13.10 -7.23 12.29
N PRO A 58 -14.39 -6.91 12.08
CA PRO A 58 -14.90 -6.49 10.77
C PRO A 58 -14.15 -5.28 10.19
N ALA A 59 -13.72 -4.36 11.06
CA ALA A 59 -12.92 -3.20 10.67
C ALA A 59 -11.56 -3.62 10.09
N LEU A 60 -10.83 -4.52 10.74
CA LEU A 60 -9.54 -5.01 10.24
C LEU A 60 -9.69 -5.71 8.88
N VAL A 61 -10.74 -6.53 8.73
CA VAL A 61 -11.04 -7.21 7.46
C VAL A 61 -11.28 -6.19 6.34
N ALA A 62 -12.17 -5.20 6.57
CA ALA A 62 -12.47 -4.17 5.60
C ALA A 62 -11.24 -3.30 5.25
N ASP A 63 -10.42 -3.00 6.24
CA ASP A 63 -9.22 -2.19 6.06
C ASP A 63 -8.16 -2.93 5.21
N LEU A 64 -7.94 -4.22 5.46
CA LEU A 64 -7.05 -5.05 4.65
C LEU A 64 -7.57 -5.19 3.21
N GLN A 65 -8.89 -5.36 3.01
CA GLN A 65 -9.48 -5.38 1.67
C GLN A 65 -9.25 -4.06 0.92
N ARG A 66 -9.46 -2.92 1.60
CA ARG A 66 -9.21 -1.59 1.03
C ARG A 66 -7.74 -1.38 0.70
N PHE A 67 -6.83 -1.86 1.55
CA PHE A 67 -5.40 -1.86 1.27
C PHE A 67 -5.06 -2.65 0.01
N GLY A 68 -5.59 -3.88 -0.14
CA GLY A 68 -5.39 -4.69 -1.34
C GLY A 68 -5.86 -3.99 -2.62
N LEU A 69 -7.04 -3.34 -2.58
CA LEU A 69 -7.56 -2.55 -3.70
C LEU A 69 -6.66 -1.34 -4.02
N ALA A 70 -6.17 -0.64 -3.01
CA ALA A 70 -5.25 0.47 -3.18
C ALA A 70 -3.94 0.01 -3.84
N ALA A 71 -3.39 -1.14 -3.42
CA ALA A 71 -2.19 -1.71 -4.02
C ALA A 71 -2.37 -2.06 -5.51
N VAL A 72 -3.51 -2.65 -5.91
CA VAL A 72 -3.81 -2.88 -7.34
C VAL A 72 -3.90 -1.55 -8.09
N ARG A 73 -4.58 -0.56 -7.51
CA ARG A 73 -4.70 0.77 -8.13
C ARG A 73 -3.32 1.40 -8.34
N LEU A 74 -2.44 1.34 -7.34
CA LEU A 74 -1.09 1.87 -7.45
C LEU A 74 -0.26 1.14 -8.49
N SER A 75 -0.37 -0.19 -8.56
CA SER A 75 0.22 -0.98 -9.66
C SER A 75 -0.22 -0.45 -11.03
N GLY A 76 -1.52 -0.16 -11.20
CA GLY A 76 -2.06 0.40 -12.44
C GLY A 76 -1.60 1.83 -12.73
N GLU A 77 -1.43 2.67 -11.71
CA GLU A 77 -0.88 4.03 -11.86
C GLU A 77 0.60 4.00 -12.27
N ILE A 78 1.40 3.10 -11.68
CA ILE A 78 2.79 2.86 -12.09
C ILE A 78 2.84 2.41 -13.56
N ASP A 79 1.96 1.50 -13.96
CA ASP A 79 1.89 1.02 -15.35
C ASP A 79 1.59 2.13 -16.35
N LYS A 80 0.55 2.92 -16.08
CA LYS A 80 0.13 4.05 -16.93
C LYS A 80 1.21 5.12 -17.04
N ALA A 81 2.00 5.32 -16.00
CA ALA A 81 3.12 6.25 -15.99
C ALA A 81 4.40 5.70 -16.69
N GLY A 82 4.38 4.47 -17.20
CA GLY A 82 5.57 3.81 -17.75
C GLY A 82 6.64 3.53 -16.69
N GLY A 83 6.21 3.39 -15.43
CA GLY A 83 7.10 3.17 -14.29
C GLY A 83 7.72 1.77 -14.26
N PRO A 84 8.59 1.50 -13.26
CA PRO A 84 9.32 0.24 -13.19
C PRO A 84 8.40 -0.98 -13.12
N LYS A 85 8.63 -1.93 -14.03
CA LYS A 85 7.92 -3.21 -14.10
C LYS A 85 7.91 -3.95 -12.76
N ASP A 86 9.03 -3.92 -12.06
CA ASP A 86 9.20 -4.60 -10.77
C ASP A 86 8.24 -4.03 -9.72
N LEU A 87 8.13 -2.70 -9.62
CA LEU A 87 7.23 -2.06 -8.67
C LEU A 87 5.76 -2.37 -9.00
N ARG A 88 5.38 -2.31 -10.28
CA ARG A 88 4.06 -2.75 -10.74
C ARG A 88 3.75 -4.18 -10.28
N CYS A 89 4.69 -5.10 -10.50
CA CYS A 89 4.54 -6.50 -10.09
C CYS A 89 4.47 -6.69 -8.57
N ILE A 90 5.29 -5.95 -7.81
CA ILE A 90 5.30 -5.98 -6.34
C ILE A 90 3.92 -5.57 -5.80
N PHE A 91 3.37 -4.43 -6.21
CA PHE A 91 2.08 -3.97 -5.68
C PHE A 91 0.91 -4.86 -6.09
N ARG A 92 0.94 -5.44 -7.31
CA ARG A 92 -0.02 -6.48 -7.70
C ARG A 92 0.10 -7.73 -6.81
N GLY A 93 1.32 -8.15 -6.50
CA GLY A 93 1.60 -9.26 -5.60
C GLY A 93 1.11 -9.00 -4.17
N MET A 94 1.32 -7.79 -3.65
CA MET A 94 0.83 -7.38 -2.33
C MET A 94 -0.70 -7.48 -2.24
N ALA A 95 -1.42 -7.05 -3.28
CA ALA A 95 -2.87 -7.17 -3.31
C ALA A 95 -3.34 -8.63 -3.29
N ALA A 96 -2.74 -9.49 -4.10
CA ALA A 96 -3.08 -10.91 -4.15
C ALA A 96 -2.75 -11.61 -2.82
N GLU A 97 -1.58 -11.32 -2.22
CA GLU A 97 -1.21 -11.85 -0.92
C GLU A 97 -2.17 -11.35 0.18
N THR A 98 -2.59 -10.09 0.14
CA THR A 98 -3.56 -9.56 1.10
C THR A 98 -4.86 -10.34 1.09
N ASP A 99 -5.44 -10.59 -0.09
CA ASP A 99 -6.68 -11.36 -0.23
C ASP A 99 -6.50 -12.82 0.23
N ASN A 100 -5.44 -13.48 -0.24
CA ASN A 100 -5.13 -14.86 0.10
C ASN A 100 -4.98 -15.07 1.61
N GLN A 101 -4.17 -14.23 2.27
CA GLN A 101 -3.89 -14.37 3.69
C GLN A 101 -5.06 -13.90 4.56
N LEU A 102 -5.85 -12.92 4.11
CA LEU A 102 -7.07 -12.54 4.81
C LEU A 102 -8.10 -13.67 4.83
N LYS A 103 -8.31 -14.34 3.68
CA LYS A 103 -9.17 -15.54 3.60
C LYS A 103 -8.64 -16.65 4.49
N ALA A 104 -7.33 -16.92 4.46
CA ALA A 104 -6.70 -17.93 5.31
C ALA A 104 -6.86 -17.63 6.81
N ALA A 105 -6.63 -16.38 7.23
CA ALA A 105 -6.77 -15.96 8.63
C ALA A 105 -8.23 -16.01 9.12
N SER A 106 -9.19 -15.68 8.24
CA SER A 106 -10.62 -15.68 8.56
C SER A 106 -11.22 -17.09 8.56
N GLY A 107 -10.68 -18.00 7.74
CA GLY A 107 -11.08 -19.40 7.66
C GLY A 107 -10.29 -20.35 8.58
N ALA A 108 -9.35 -19.83 9.36
CA ALA A 108 -8.48 -20.64 10.20
C ALA A 108 -9.27 -21.42 11.27
N THR A 109 -8.98 -22.72 11.38
CA THR A 109 -9.64 -23.61 12.35
C THR A 109 -8.98 -23.60 13.73
N ASN A 110 -7.73 -23.15 13.81
CA ASN A 110 -6.97 -23.01 15.05
C ASN A 110 -6.10 -21.73 15.07
N GLY A 111 -5.68 -21.32 16.26
CA GLY A 111 -4.86 -20.12 16.47
C GLY A 111 -3.54 -20.16 15.72
N ALA A 112 -2.88 -21.31 15.62
CA ALA A 112 -1.61 -21.46 14.89
C ALA A 112 -1.77 -21.16 13.39
N ALA A 113 -2.84 -21.64 12.76
CA ALA A 113 -3.14 -21.35 11.36
C ALA A 113 -3.47 -19.87 11.14
N GLN A 114 -4.24 -19.26 12.05
CA GLN A 114 -4.54 -17.82 11.97
C GLN A 114 -3.29 -16.98 12.13
N ALA A 115 -2.46 -17.29 13.13
CA ALA A 115 -1.21 -16.59 13.39
C ALA A 115 -0.26 -16.68 12.19
N LYS A 116 -0.14 -17.83 11.54
CA LYS A 116 0.69 -17.99 10.33
C LYS A 116 0.25 -17.06 9.20
N ALA A 117 -1.06 -16.97 8.93
CA ALA A 117 -1.60 -16.08 7.91
C ALA A 117 -1.40 -14.59 8.27
N LEU A 118 -1.62 -14.23 9.53
CA LEU A 118 -1.39 -12.86 10.03
C LEU A 118 0.10 -12.48 9.99
N SER A 119 1.00 -13.41 10.27
CA SER A 119 2.44 -13.20 10.15
C SER A 119 2.86 -12.88 8.70
N ARG A 120 2.27 -13.56 7.72
CA ARG A 120 2.47 -13.25 6.30
C ARG A 120 1.96 -11.85 5.93
N LEU A 121 0.78 -11.45 6.43
CA LEU A 121 0.27 -10.10 6.27
C LEU A 121 1.19 -9.05 6.92
N ASN A 122 1.71 -9.33 8.12
CA ASN A 122 2.63 -8.46 8.84
C ASN A 122 3.93 -8.23 8.03
N HIS A 123 4.54 -9.29 7.48
CA HIS A 123 5.70 -9.16 6.59
C HIS A 123 5.39 -8.32 5.35
N MET A 124 4.29 -8.63 4.65
CA MET A 124 3.89 -7.90 3.44
C MET A 124 3.60 -6.40 3.71
N LEU A 125 2.92 -6.09 4.81
CA LEU A 125 2.65 -4.70 5.19
C LEU A 125 3.94 -3.97 5.58
N SER A 126 4.91 -4.66 6.21
CA SER A 126 6.22 -4.11 6.49
C SER A 126 6.98 -3.76 5.20
N ASP A 127 6.92 -4.63 4.19
CA ASP A 127 7.49 -4.35 2.87
C ASP A 127 6.79 -3.17 2.19
N ALA A 128 5.46 -3.07 2.31
CA ALA A 128 4.69 -1.96 1.74
C ALA A 128 5.10 -0.60 2.33
N VAL A 129 5.39 -0.53 3.64
CA VAL A 129 5.91 0.70 4.28
C VAL A 129 7.26 1.11 3.69
N LEU A 130 8.13 0.16 3.36
CA LEU A 130 9.47 0.44 2.84
C LEU A 130 9.46 0.76 1.34
N ILE A 131 8.61 0.09 0.55
CA ILE A 131 8.62 0.16 -0.90
C ILE A 131 7.74 1.29 -1.43
N ALA A 132 6.63 1.63 -0.77
CA ALA A 132 5.72 2.67 -1.25
C ALA A 132 6.40 4.03 -1.51
N PRO A 133 7.30 4.54 -0.65
CA PRO A 133 8.03 5.79 -0.93
C PRO A 133 8.94 5.75 -2.15
N ALA A 134 9.35 4.56 -2.62
CA ALA A 134 10.13 4.42 -3.86
C ALA A 134 9.28 4.72 -5.11
N VAL A 135 7.96 4.84 -4.95
CA VAL A 135 7.03 5.25 -6.00
C VAL A 135 7.03 6.76 -6.18
N GLY A 136 7.45 7.24 -7.35
CA GLY A 136 7.56 8.68 -7.65
C GLY A 136 8.89 9.35 -7.25
N GLY A 137 9.85 8.61 -6.68
CA GLY A 137 11.18 9.16 -6.34
C GLY A 137 12.11 9.33 -7.56
N PRO A 138 13.20 10.13 -7.44
CA PRO A 138 14.16 10.39 -8.54
C PRO A 138 14.86 9.14 -9.08
N ALA A 139 14.85 8.03 -8.33
CA ALA A 139 15.30 6.72 -8.78
C ALA A 139 14.45 6.16 -9.94
N GLN A 140 13.16 6.50 -10.02
CA GLN A 140 12.28 6.08 -11.11
C GLN A 140 12.58 6.77 -12.43
N VAL A 141 12.96 8.06 -12.37
CA VAL A 141 13.36 8.83 -13.56
C VAL A 141 14.61 8.22 -14.20
N ARG A 142 15.55 7.70 -13.39
CA ARG A 142 16.77 7.02 -13.89
C ARG A 142 16.52 5.57 -14.32
N ALA A 143 15.66 4.82 -13.64
CA ALA A 143 15.34 3.44 -14.00
C ALA A 143 14.50 3.32 -15.29
N ALA A 144 13.53 4.23 -15.50
CA ALA A 144 12.72 4.29 -16.73
C ALA A 144 13.56 4.61 -17.98
N ALA A 145 14.67 5.35 -17.82
CA ALA A 145 15.62 5.63 -18.91
C ALA A 145 16.45 4.40 -19.32
N ASN A 146 16.69 3.45 -18.40
CA ASN A 146 17.58 2.30 -18.61
C ASN A 146 16.86 0.97 -18.87
N ALA A 147 15.58 0.82 -18.50
CA ALA A 147 14.85 -0.45 -18.53
C ALA A 147 14.21 -0.83 -19.88
N ARG A 148 14.28 0.02 -20.92
CA ARG A 148 13.72 -0.28 -22.25
C ARG A 148 14.35 -1.49 -22.96
N SER A 149 15.52 -1.96 -22.52
CA SER A 149 16.29 -2.98 -23.25
C SER A 149 16.27 -4.39 -22.65
N ALA A 150 15.80 -4.61 -21.41
CA ALA A 150 15.97 -5.92 -20.73
C ALA A 150 14.68 -6.57 -20.20
N ALA A 151 13.55 -5.85 -20.11
CA ALA A 151 12.37 -6.31 -19.38
C ALA A 151 11.40 -7.23 -20.15
N ALA A 152 11.72 -7.60 -21.39
CA ALA A 152 10.83 -8.40 -22.26
C ALA A 152 10.67 -9.86 -21.79
N GLN A 153 11.67 -10.49 -21.18
CA GLN A 153 11.72 -11.96 -21.06
C GLN A 153 11.03 -12.59 -19.84
N GLN A 154 10.71 -11.86 -18.77
CA GLN A 154 10.21 -12.46 -17.52
C GLN A 154 8.72 -12.20 -17.20
N CYS A 155 8.00 -11.40 -18.00
CA CYS A 155 6.53 -11.29 -17.84
C CYS A 155 5.74 -12.26 -18.73
N GLU A 156 6.37 -12.86 -19.73
CA GLU A 156 5.70 -13.86 -20.57
C GLU A 156 5.44 -15.17 -19.81
N ILE A 157 6.34 -15.58 -18.92
CA ILE A 157 6.21 -16.86 -18.19
C ILE A 157 4.95 -16.92 -17.30
N SER A 158 4.36 -15.79 -16.91
CA SER A 158 3.11 -15.75 -16.12
C SER A 158 1.84 -15.50 -16.95
N ARG A 159 1.92 -15.48 -18.29
CA ARG A 159 0.75 -15.33 -19.18
C ARG A 159 0.24 -16.64 -19.79
N ASP A 160 0.98 -17.74 -19.62
CA ASP A 160 0.64 -19.05 -20.18
C ASP A 160 0.05 -19.99 -19.10
N PHE A 161 -1.08 -19.63 -18.48
CA PHE A 161 -1.99 -20.55 -17.79
C PHE A 161 -3.42 -20.02 -17.80
#